data_AF-A0A6H1ZCB8-F1
#
_entry.id   AF-A0A6H1ZCB8-F1
#
_cell.length_a   1.000
_cell.length_b   1.000
_cell.length_c   1.000
_cell.angle_alpha   90.00
_cell.angle_beta   90.00
_cell.angle_gamma   90.00
#
_symmetry.space_group_name_H-M   'P 1'
#
loop_
_entity.id
_entity.type
_entity.pdbx_description
1 polymer ?
#
loop_
_entity_poly.entity_id
_entity_poly.type
_entity_poly.pdbx_seq_one_letter_code
_entity_poly.pdbx_strand_id
1 'polypeptide(L)'
;MTIKTLNELPEETIDVELTIHDESIFTLSEDLKNHSRLEAKYLRWFAQAAKKVNDLNAQLEYMLALVTDEICERDKVSPYQRSEIRRSKAPLDDRISRLKKELNKAIEVKDYLEGLTKIWFGRGFRLSELTGLADRFMFPEPKVYGDGSKKFESAEDRMDNAFEKLE
;
A
#
# COMPACT_ATOMS: atom_id res chain seq x y z
N MET A 1 -28.45 -3.13 3.92
CA MET A 1 -27.00 -2.78 3.95
C MET A 1 -26.48 -3.02 2.54
N THR A 2 -26.38 -1.97 1.74
CA THR A 2 -26.22 -2.08 0.29
C THR A 2 -24.74 -2.08 -0.06
N ILE A 3 -24.24 -3.21 -0.57
CA ILE A 3 -22.88 -3.33 -1.10
C ILE A 3 -22.83 -2.48 -2.37
N LYS A 4 -22.27 -1.26 -2.28
CA LYS A 4 -22.00 -0.42 -3.46
C LYS A 4 -21.06 -1.19 -4.37
N THR A 5 -21.53 -1.45 -5.58
CA THR A 5 -20.82 -2.12 -6.66
C THR A 5 -19.54 -1.35 -7.01
N LEU A 6 -18.42 -2.09 -7.00
CA LEU A 6 -17.02 -1.71 -7.22
C LEU A 6 -16.69 -1.28 -8.67
N ASN A 7 -17.57 -0.54 -9.34
CA ASN A 7 -17.38 -0.14 -10.75
C ASN A 7 -16.88 1.27 -10.96
N GLU A 8 -16.70 2.05 -9.89
CA GLU A 8 -16.12 3.37 -9.97
C GLU A 8 -14.95 3.37 -8.99
N LEU A 9 -13.72 3.21 -9.50
CA LEU A 9 -12.63 3.94 -8.87
C LEU A 9 -13.12 5.40 -8.83
N PRO A 10 -13.07 6.09 -7.69
CA PRO A 10 -13.38 7.50 -7.67
C PRO A 10 -12.24 8.22 -8.42
N GLU A 11 -12.30 8.22 -9.76
CA GLU A 11 -11.41 8.98 -10.63
C GLU A 11 -11.48 10.47 -10.27
N GLU A 12 -12.57 10.92 -9.67
CA GLU A 12 -12.80 12.32 -9.29
C GLU A 12 -12.22 12.75 -7.93
N THR A 13 -11.70 11.84 -7.09
CA THR A 13 -11.15 12.24 -5.78
C THR A 13 -9.94 11.41 -5.37
N ILE A 14 -9.04 11.10 -6.29
CA ILE A 14 -7.65 10.85 -5.88
C ILE A 14 -6.95 12.20 -5.88
N ASP A 15 -7.42 13.07 -4.97
CA ASP A 15 -6.68 14.25 -4.58
C ASP A 15 -5.50 13.71 -3.78
N VAL A 16 -4.41 13.37 -4.48
CA VAL A 16 -3.18 12.96 -3.82
C VAL A 16 -2.60 14.23 -3.25
N GLU A 17 -3.12 14.67 -2.10
CA GLU A 17 -2.52 15.72 -1.30
C GLU A 17 -1.22 15.15 -0.72
N LEU A 18 -0.20 15.05 -1.59
CA LEU A 18 1.16 14.60 -1.27
C LEU A 18 1.96 15.69 -0.58
N THR A 19 1.40 16.90 -0.53
CA THR A 19 1.97 18.05 0.17
C THR A 19 2.30 17.65 1.60
N ILE A 20 3.51 18.00 2.01
CA ILE A 20 3.95 17.90 3.40
C ILE A 20 4.00 19.33 3.91
N HIS A 21 3.18 19.63 4.91
CA HIS A 21 3.15 20.93 5.56
C HIS A 21 4.25 20.95 6.63
N ASP A 22 5.35 21.65 6.35
CA ASP A 22 6.53 21.71 7.21
C ASP A 22 6.60 23.00 8.06
N GLU A 23 5.49 23.74 8.17
CA GLU A 23 5.45 25.02 8.89
C GLU A 23 5.69 24.87 10.41
N SER A 24 5.51 23.67 10.97
CA SER A 24 5.60 23.39 12.40
C SER A 24 5.88 21.90 12.68
N ILE A 25 6.58 21.62 13.78
CA ILE A 25 6.79 20.23 14.23
C ILE A 25 5.48 19.54 14.65
N PHE A 26 4.51 20.32 15.12
CA PHE A 26 3.20 19.82 15.52
C PHE A 26 2.39 19.42 14.29
N THR A 27 2.43 20.21 13.21
CA THR A 27 1.77 19.86 11.94
C THR A 27 2.43 18.62 11.31
N LEU A 28 3.76 18.54 11.29
CA LEU A 28 4.48 17.34 10.83
C LEU A 28 4.12 16.07 11.62
N SER A 29 3.99 16.20 12.94
CA SER A 29 3.63 15.08 13.82
C SER A 29 2.18 14.63 13.64
N GLU A 30 1.27 15.59 13.43
CA GLU A 30 -0.13 15.30 13.13
C GLU A 30 -0.28 14.65 11.74
N ASP A 31 0.41 15.18 10.74
CA ASP A 31 0.48 14.62 9.39
C ASP A 31 1.03 13.20 9.39
N LEU A 32 2.08 12.91 10.18
CA LEU A 32 2.63 11.55 10.30
C LEU A 32 1.64 10.57 10.92
N LYS A 33 0.87 10.99 11.93
CA LYS A 33 -0.20 10.17 12.51
C LYS A 33 -1.30 9.90 11.49
N ASN A 34 -1.78 10.94 10.81
CA ASN A 34 -2.83 10.84 9.79
C ASN A 34 -2.39 10.06 8.55
N HIS A 35 -1.12 10.11 8.20
CA HIS A 35 -0.52 9.41 7.08
C HIS A 35 -0.76 7.89 7.14
N SER A 36 -0.50 7.27 8.29
CA SER A 36 -0.69 5.82 8.48
C SER A 36 -2.13 5.36 8.15
N ARG A 37 -3.12 6.19 8.50
CA ARG A 37 -4.54 5.91 8.22
C ARG A 37 -4.85 5.99 6.73
N LEU A 38 -4.29 6.97 6.04
CA LEU A 38 -4.45 7.16 4.60
C LEU A 38 -3.72 6.07 3.82
N GLU A 39 -2.48 5.75 4.18
CA GLU A 39 -1.70 4.65 3.61
C GLU A 39 -2.46 3.32 3.71
N ALA A 40 -3.02 2.99 4.88
CA ALA A 40 -3.84 1.80 5.06
C ALA A 40 -5.08 1.75 4.15
N LYS A 41 -5.65 2.91 3.77
CA LYS A 41 -6.76 2.99 2.81
C LYS A 41 -6.29 2.59 1.41
N TYR A 42 -5.15 3.11 0.92
CA TYR A 42 -4.60 2.76 -0.39
C TYR A 42 -4.15 1.29 -0.45
N LEU A 43 -3.54 0.78 0.63
CA LEU A 43 -3.17 -0.65 0.73
C LEU A 43 -4.40 -1.57 0.64
N ARG A 44 -5.51 -1.20 1.27
CA ARG A 44 -6.77 -1.97 1.16
C ARG A 44 -7.32 -1.97 -0.27
N TRP A 45 -7.30 -0.82 -0.94
CA TRP A 45 -7.74 -0.74 -2.34
C TRP A 45 -6.85 -1.56 -3.26
N PHE A 46 -5.53 -1.48 -3.08
CA PHE A 46 -4.58 -2.30 -3.81
C PHE A 46 -4.85 -3.80 -3.60
N ALA A 47 -5.04 -4.24 -2.35
CA ALA A 47 -5.33 -5.63 -2.03
C ALA A 47 -6.65 -6.12 -2.68
N GLN A 48 -7.68 -5.27 -2.74
CA GLN A 48 -8.93 -5.58 -3.42
C GLN A 48 -8.74 -5.71 -4.94
N ALA A 49 -7.96 -4.81 -5.56
CA ALA A 49 -7.65 -4.88 -6.97
C ALA A 49 -6.82 -6.14 -7.31
N ALA A 50 -5.82 -6.47 -6.50
CA ALA A 50 -5.04 -7.70 -6.65
C ALA A 50 -5.90 -8.96 -6.54
N LYS A 51 -6.84 -8.98 -5.59
CA LYS A 51 -7.82 -10.07 -5.48
C LYS A 51 -8.67 -10.20 -6.75
N LYS A 52 -9.19 -9.08 -7.28
CA LYS A 52 -9.98 -9.08 -8.52
C LYS A 52 -9.20 -9.63 -9.72
N VAL A 53 -7.92 -9.29 -9.85
CA VAL A 53 -7.04 -9.86 -10.88
C VAL A 53 -6.89 -11.37 -10.71
N ASN A 54 -6.70 -11.86 -9.48
CA ASN A 54 -6.61 -13.30 -9.23
C ASN A 54 -7.92 -14.03 -9.56
N ASP A 55 -9.06 -13.47 -9.18
CA ASP A 55 -10.38 -14.04 -9.47
C ASP A 55 -10.61 -14.11 -10.99
N LEU A 56 -10.29 -13.05 -11.74
CA LEU A 56 -10.42 -13.01 -13.20
C LEU A 56 -9.43 -13.96 -13.90
N ASN A 57 -8.21 -14.11 -13.40
CA ASN A 57 -7.25 -15.10 -13.91
C ASN A 57 -7.78 -16.53 -13.74
N ALA A 58 -8.34 -16.86 -12.57
CA ALA A 58 -8.92 -18.17 -12.34
C ALA A 58 -10.12 -18.44 -13.27
N GLN A 59 -10.99 -17.44 -13.48
CA GLN A 59 -12.10 -17.54 -14.42
C GLN A 59 -11.62 -17.71 -15.87
N LEU A 60 -10.59 -17.00 -16.28
CA LEU A 60 -10.00 -17.11 -17.61
C LEU A 60 -9.44 -18.52 -17.86
N GLU A 61 -8.71 -19.08 -16.90
CA GLU A 61 -8.17 -20.44 -16.98
C GLU A 61 -9.28 -21.50 -17.07
N TYR A 62 -10.32 -21.37 -16.25
CA TYR A 62 -11.49 -22.23 -16.30
C TYR A 62 -12.20 -22.15 -17.65
N MET A 63 -12.45 -20.93 -18.15
CA MET A 63 -13.10 -20.72 -19.44
C MET A 63 -12.25 -21.22 -20.60
N LEU A 64 -10.92 -21.08 -20.53
CA LEU A 64 -10.00 -21.65 -21.51
C LEU A 64 -10.12 -23.18 -21.58
N ALA A 65 -10.21 -23.85 -20.43
CA ALA A 65 -10.42 -25.29 -20.39
C ALA A 65 -11.77 -25.67 -21.01
N LEU A 66 -12.87 -25.03 -20.60
CA LEU A 66 -14.22 -25.28 -21.14
C LEU A 66 -14.27 -25.11 -22.66
N VAL A 67 -13.82 -23.96 -23.18
CA VAL A 67 -13.85 -23.69 -24.62
C VAL A 67 -12.96 -24.67 -25.39
N THR A 68 -11.79 -25.03 -24.83
CA THR A 68 -10.92 -26.03 -25.46
C THR A 68 -11.62 -27.37 -25.58
N ASP A 69 -12.33 -27.81 -24.54
CA ASP A 69 -13.08 -29.06 -24.53
C ASP A 69 -14.25 -29.02 -25.51
N GLU A 70 -15.03 -27.93 -25.53
CA GLU A 70 -16.11 -27.71 -26.51
C GLU A 70 -15.60 -27.79 -27.96
N ILE A 71 -14.45 -27.16 -28.26
CA ILE A 71 -13.85 -27.22 -29.61
C ILE A 71 -13.38 -28.64 -29.93
N CYS A 72 -12.76 -29.34 -28.97
CA CYS A 72 -12.29 -30.71 -29.19
C CYS A 72 -13.46 -31.67 -29.47
N GLU A 73 -14.55 -31.56 -28.73
CA GLU A 73 -15.75 -32.36 -28.92
C GLU A 73 -16.44 -32.05 -30.25
N ARG A 74 -16.58 -30.76 -30.60
CA ARG A 74 -17.23 -30.33 -31.84
C ARG A 74 -16.44 -30.74 -33.09
N ASP A 75 -15.14 -30.47 -33.09
CA ASP A 75 -14.27 -30.73 -34.24
C ASP A 75 -13.73 -32.19 -34.24
N LYS A 76 -14.12 -33.02 -33.24
CA LYS A 76 -13.66 -34.40 -33.03
C LYS A 76 -12.14 -34.55 -33.06
N VAL A 77 -11.46 -33.60 -32.41
CA VAL A 77 -9.99 -33.49 -32.46
C VAL A 77 -9.36 -34.48 -31.49
N SER A 78 -8.24 -35.06 -31.89
CA SER A 78 -7.48 -35.98 -31.04
C SER A 78 -7.01 -35.28 -29.76
N PRO A 79 -7.01 -35.96 -28.59
CA PRO A 79 -6.52 -35.40 -27.33
C PRO A 79 -5.10 -34.82 -27.40
N TYR A 80 -4.25 -35.35 -28.30
CA TYR A 80 -2.88 -34.86 -28.51
C TYR A 80 -2.81 -33.42 -29.08
N GLN A 81 -3.87 -32.93 -29.72
CA GLN A 81 -3.93 -31.59 -30.32
C GLN A 81 -4.56 -30.55 -29.37
N ARG A 82 -4.99 -30.94 -28.16
CA ARG A 82 -5.60 -30.04 -27.16
C ARG A 82 -4.73 -28.82 -26.85
N SER A 83 -3.42 -29.02 -26.69
CA SER A 83 -2.47 -27.93 -26.40
C SER A 83 -2.41 -26.90 -27.53
N GLU A 84 -2.47 -27.38 -28.78
CA GLU A 84 -2.49 -26.52 -29.97
C GLU A 84 -3.78 -25.71 -30.03
N ILE A 85 -4.93 -26.36 -29.85
CA ILE A 85 -6.26 -25.71 -29.80
C ILE A 85 -6.29 -24.62 -28.73
N ARG A 86 -5.78 -24.91 -27.52
CA ARG A 86 -5.74 -23.96 -26.41
C ARG A 86 -4.93 -22.70 -26.73
N ARG A 87 -3.90 -22.80 -27.59
CA ARG A 87 -3.03 -21.67 -27.97
C ARG A 87 -3.52 -20.92 -29.20
N SER A 88 -4.13 -21.60 -30.18
CA SER A 88 -4.46 -21.01 -31.48
C SER A 88 -5.95 -20.72 -31.68
N LYS A 89 -6.84 -21.63 -31.28
CA LYS A 89 -8.28 -21.54 -31.54
C LYS A 89 -9.06 -21.00 -30.35
N ALA A 90 -8.83 -21.53 -29.14
CA ALA A 90 -9.57 -21.12 -27.94
C ALA A 90 -9.45 -19.61 -27.64
N PRO A 91 -8.29 -18.95 -27.82
CA PRO A 91 -8.17 -17.51 -27.57
C PRO A 91 -9.00 -16.62 -28.50
N LEU A 92 -9.51 -17.16 -29.61
CA LEU A 92 -10.36 -16.45 -30.56
C LEU A 92 -11.85 -16.47 -30.17
N ASP A 93 -12.23 -17.26 -29.15
CA ASP A 93 -13.61 -17.29 -28.64
C ASP A 93 -13.96 -15.96 -27.94
N ASP A 94 -15.15 -15.42 -28.27
CA ASP A 94 -15.62 -14.14 -27.75
C ASP A 94 -15.69 -14.09 -26.22
N ARG A 95 -16.00 -15.21 -25.56
CA ARG A 95 -16.08 -15.28 -24.09
C ARG A 95 -14.70 -15.07 -23.47
N ILE A 96 -13.68 -15.72 -24.03
CA ILE A 96 -12.29 -15.58 -23.59
C ILE A 96 -11.76 -14.18 -23.92
N SER A 97 -12.07 -13.66 -25.10
CA SER A 97 -11.67 -12.31 -25.51
C SER A 97 -12.23 -11.23 -24.58
N ARG A 98 -13.52 -11.35 -24.18
CA ARG A 98 -14.15 -10.45 -23.20
C ARG A 98 -13.48 -10.54 -21.83
N LEU A 99 -13.27 -11.75 -21.31
CA LEU A 99 -12.59 -11.95 -20.02
C LEU A 99 -11.16 -11.40 -20.02
N LYS A 100 -10.41 -11.59 -21.11
CA LYS A 100 -9.08 -10.99 -21.25
C LYS A 100 -9.11 -9.46 -21.20
N LYS A 101 -10.10 -8.83 -21.83
CA LYS A 101 -10.25 -7.36 -21.76
C LYS A 101 -10.56 -6.89 -20.34
N GLU A 102 -11.44 -7.59 -19.62
CA GLU A 102 -11.75 -7.27 -18.23
C GLU A 102 -10.56 -7.48 -17.30
N LEU A 103 -9.81 -8.57 -17.50
CA LEU A 103 -8.57 -8.85 -16.79
C LEU A 103 -7.53 -7.74 -17.02
N ASN A 104 -7.31 -7.34 -18.27
CA ASN A 104 -6.36 -6.26 -18.59
C ASN A 104 -6.73 -4.96 -17.87
N LYS A 105 -8.01 -4.57 -17.89
CA LYS A 105 -8.48 -3.40 -17.13
C LYS A 105 -8.24 -3.54 -15.63
N ALA A 106 -8.48 -4.73 -15.07
CA ALA A 106 -8.21 -4.98 -13.65
C ALA A 106 -6.71 -4.90 -13.31
N ILE A 107 -5.83 -5.36 -14.21
CA ILE A 107 -4.38 -5.25 -14.08
C ILE A 107 -3.96 -3.77 -14.10
N GLU A 108 -4.44 -2.98 -15.05
CA GLU A 108 -4.16 -1.54 -15.13
C GLU A 108 -4.51 -0.82 -13.81
N VAL A 109 -5.69 -1.12 -13.26
CA VAL A 109 -6.12 -0.59 -11.96
C VAL A 109 -5.21 -1.03 -10.82
N LYS A 110 -4.85 -2.32 -10.77
CA LYS A 110 -3.97 -2.87 -9.74
C LYS A 110 -2.57 -2.24 -9.81
N ASP A 111 -2.03 -2.05 -11.00
CA ASP A 111 -0.70 -1.46 -11.22
C ASP A 111 -0.70 0.04 -10.89
N TYR A 112 -1.76 0.77 -11.24
CA TYR A 112 -1.93 2.16 -10.83
C TYR A 112 -1.96 2.31 -9.30
N LEU A 113 -2.74 1.47 -8.61
CA LEU A 113 -2.79 1.44 -7.15
C LEU A 113 -1.45 1.03 -6.53
N GLU A 114 -0.68 0.15 -7.17
CA GLU A 114 0.67 -0.21 -6.75
C GLU A 114 1.63 0.99 -6.83
N GLY A 115 1.52 1.80 -7.89
CA GLY A 115 2.26 3.04 -8.02
C GLY A 115 1.92 4.01 -6.88
N LEU A 116 0.62 4.19 -6.61
CA LEU A 116 0.15 5.06 -5.53
C LEU A 116 0.66 4.59 -4.16
N THR A 117 0.56 3.30 -3.83
CA THR A 117 1.04 2.80 -2.53
C THR A 117 2.53 3.02 -2.34
N LYS A 118 3.34 2.88 -3.39
CA LYS A 118 4.78 3.22 -3.35
C LYS A 118 5.03 4.70 -3.09
N ILE A 119 4.27 5.59 -3.72
CA ILE A 119 4.37 7.03 -3.48
C ILE A 119 3.99 7.37 -2.03
N TRP A 120 2.90 6.78 -1.52
CA TRP A 120 2.49 6.95 -0.12
C TRP A 120 3.57 6.46 0.85
N PHE A 121 4.14 5.28 0.61
CA PHE A 121 5.25 4.77 1.41
C PHE A 121 6.45 5.73 1.43
N GLY A 122 6.81 6.30 0.26
CA GLY A 122 7.86 7.31 0.15
C GLY A 122 7.56 8.59 0.92
N ARG A 123 6.29 9.06 0.90
CA ARG A 123 5.85 10.21 1.70
C ARG A 123 5.99 9.93 3.20
N GLY A 124 5.63 8.74 3.67
CA GLY A 124 5.77 8.34 5.08
C GLY A 124 7.22 8.35 5.54
N PHE A 125 8.12 7.82 4.72
CA PHE A 125 9.56 7.90 4.97
C PHE A 125 10.02 9.36 5.10
N ARG A 126 9.63 10.23 4.16
CA ARG A 126 10.02 11.64 4.17
C ARG A 126 9.48 12.40 5.40
N LEU A 127 8.23 12.15 5.78
CA LEU A 127 7.65 12.71 7.00
C LEU A 127 8.42 12.29 8.24
N SER A 128 8.75 11.00 8.36
CA SER A 128 9.53 10.50 9.49
C SER A 128 10.93 11.14 9.57
N GLU A 129 11.61 11.35 8.44
CA GLU A 129 12.89 12.07 8.40
C GLU A 129 12.76 13.52 8.87
N LEU A 130 11.75 14.25 8.38
CA LEU A 130 11.53 15.65 8.71
C LEU A 130 11.17 15.83 10.19
N THR A 131 10.27 15.00 10.72
CA THR A 131 9.94 15.01 12.16
C THR A 131 11.18 14.70 13.00
N GLY A 132 11.96 13.68 12.63
CA GLY A 132 13.18 13.33 13.37
C GLY A 132 14.31 14.37 13.25
N LEU A 133 14.36 15.15 12.18
CA LEU A 133 15.24 16.32 12.09
C LEU A 133 14.75 17.44 13.00
N ALA A 134 13.47 17.78 12.92
CA ALA A 134 12.86 18.83 13.74
C ALA A 134 13.01 18.55 15.24
N ASP A 135 12.77 17.30 15.67
CA ASP A 135 12.95 16.86 17.06
C ASP A 135 14.40 17.06 17.52
N ARG A 136 15.39 16.68 16.69
CA ARG A 136 16.82 16.84 17.01
C ARG A 136 17.25 18.30 17.12
N PHE A 137 16.63 19.21 16.35
CA PHE A 137 16.93 20.64 16.42
C PHE A 137 16.21 21.36 17.57
N MET A 138 14.98 20.96 17.89
CA MET A 138 14.20 21.57 18.98
C MET A 138 14.59 21.03 20.36
N PHE A 139 14.96 19.76 20.43
CA PHE A 139 15.43 19.09 21.64
C PHE A 139 16.81 18.49 21.36
N PRO A 140 17.85 19.33 21.18
CA PRO A 140 19.19 18.80 21.06
C PRO A 140 19.48 18.07 22.38
N GLU A 141 19.62 16.74 22.31
CA GLU A 141 20.18 15.98 23.41
C GLU A 141 21.47 16.71 23.82
N PRO A 142 21.68 16.99 25.12
CA PRO A 142 22.91 17.63 25.53
C PRO A 142 24.04 16.74 25.05
N LYS A 143 24.86 17.25 24.11
CA LYS A 143 26.10 16.59 23.73
C LYS A 143 26.94 16.52 25.00
N VAL A 144 26.91 15.36 25.65
CA VAL A 144 27.84 15.02 26.70
C VAL A 144 29.18 14.85 25.99
N TYR A 145 29.87 15.96 25.75
CA TYR A 145 31.31 15.92 25.59
C TYR A 145 31.82 15.37 26.91
N GLY A 146 32.23 14.11 26.88
CA GLY A 146 32.75 13.41 28.03
C GLY A 146 33.98 14.13 28.55
N ASP A 147 33.78 15.02 29.51
CA ASP A 147 34.76 15.24 30.55
C ASP A 147 34.21 14.52 31.79
N GLY A 148 34.78 13.34 32.06
CA GLY A 148 34.28 12.34 33.00
C GLY A 148 34.38 12.74 34.47
N SER A 149 33.90 13.92 34.85
CA SER A 149 34.10 14.47 36.20
C SER A 149 32.88 15.12 36.84
N LYS A 150 31.67 15.04 36.27
CA LYS A 150 30.45 15.48 36.97
C LYS A 150 29.46 14.35 37.13
N LYS A 151 29.40 13.81 38.36
CA LYS A 151 28.30 12.97 38.83
C LYS A 151 27.00 13.78 38.67
N PHE A 152 26.03 13.22 37.96
CA PHE A 152 24.68 13.75 37.90
C PHE A 152 23.99 13.46 39.23
N GLU A 153 23.59 14.50 39.96
CA GLU A 153 22.55 14.39 40.98
C GLU A 153 21.20 14.33 40.27
N SER A 154 20.48 13.23 40.54
CA SER A 154 19.11 13.04 40.08
C SER A 154 18.18 14.10 40.70
N ALA A 155 16.99 14.27 40.13
CA ALA A 155 16.00 15.19 40.69
C ALA A 155 15.56 14.78 42.11
N GLU A 156 15.67 13.48 42.43
CA GLU A 156 15.44 12.93 43.77
C GLU A 156 16.57 13.35 44.73
N ASP A 157 17.84 13.27 44.30
CA ASP A 157 19.01 13.68 45.12
C ASP A 157 19.00 15.19 45.47
N ARG A 158 18.35 16.02 44.62
CA ARG A 158 18.21 17.46 44.87
C ARG A 158 17.11 17.79 45.88
N MET A 159 16.09 16.94 45.97
CA MET A 159 14.99 17.12 46.92
C MET A 159 15.43 16.72 48.33
N ASP A 160 16.16 15.62 48.49
CA ASP A 160 16.64 15.17 49.80
C ASP A 160 17.63 16.18 50.43
N ASN A 161 18.55 16.71 49.63
CA ASN A 161 19.48 17.78 50.05
C ASN A 161 18.81 19.12 50.40
N ALA A 162 17.59 19.36 49.92
CA ALA A 162 16.82 20.57 50.24
C ALA A 162 16.07 20.46 51.57
N PHE A 163 15.68 19.24 51.96
CA PHE A 163 15.03 18.97 53.25
C PHE A 163 16.02 18.96 54.41
N GLU A 164 17.25 18.46 54.23
CA GLU A 164 18.30 18.51 55.27
C GLU A 164 18.76 19.93 55.64
N LYS A 165 18.51 20.93 54.80
CA LYS A 165 18.90 22.33 55.05
C LYS A 165 17.82 23.17 55.74
N LEU A 166 16.70 22.57 56.09
CA LEU A 166 15.55 23.23 56.73
C LEU A 166 15.30 22.80 58.19
N GLU A 167 16.16 21.94 58.76
CA GLU A 167 16.28 21.68 60.21
C GLU A 167 17.48 22.43 60.81
#